data_AF-A0A261GFC2-F1
#
_entry.id   AF-A0A261GFC2-F1
#
_cell.length_a   1.000
_cell.length_b   1.000
_cell.length_c   1.000
_cell.angle_alpha   90.00
_cell.angle_beta   90.00
_cell.angle_gamma   90.00
#
_symmetry.space_group_name_H-M   'P 1'
#
loop_
_entity.id
_entity.type
_entity.pdbx_description
1 polymer ?
#
loop_
_entity_poly.entity_id
_entity_poly.type
_entity_poly.pdbx_seq_one_letter_code
_entity_poly.pdbx_strand_id
1 'polypeptide(L)'
;MHWHGCVGDTLQHHLQVTNTGKEARTFTLEATPFPCTDKKVTVTPASKKLAPGETLKSVISFTIPEELAGSTFSVAVKIQGKYEQYLKLILCVKPRQHCCTVVEQGEIPKRIKAHHWYHHFQCEEPCFEAIPENRVNKPGAKRESN
;
A
#
# COMPACT_ATOMS: atom_id res chain seq x y z
N MET A 1 14.09 10.62 2.41
CA MET A 1 13.08 9.80 1.71
C MET A 1 11.72 10.00 2.37
N HIS A 2 10.64 9.91 1.60
CA HIS A 2 9.28 10.04 2.10
C HIS A 2 8.48 8.78 1.79
N TRP A 3 7.79 8.27 2.79
CA TRP A 3 6.99 7.06 2.73
C TRP A 3 5.57 7.37 3.18
N HIS A 4 4.60 6.83 2.44
CA HIS A 4 3.18 6.97 2.72
C HIS A 4 2.55 5.58 2.66
N GLY A 5 1.79 5.22 3.69
CA GLY A 5 1.14 3.91 3.75
C GLY A 5 0.06 3.82 4.82
N CYS A 6 -0.66 2.72 4.79
CA CYS A 6 -1.61 2.30 5.80
C CYS A 6 -0.99 1.21 6.70
N VAL A 7 -1.63 0.92 7.82
CA VAL A 7 -1.26 -0.23 8.65
C VAL A 7 -1.30 -1.51 7.81
N GLY A 8 -0.28 -2.35 7.94
CA GLY A 8 -0.10 -3.59 7.19
C GLY A 8 0.70 -3.43 5.89
N ASP A 9 0.85 -2.22 5.35
CA ASP A 9 1.64 -2.00 4.15
C ASP A 9 3.12 -2.30 4.40
N THR A 10 3.76 -2.94 3.43
CA THR A 10 5.20 -3.16 3.43
C THR A 10 5.86 -2.21 2.43
N LEU A 11 6.64 -1.28 2.94
CA LEU A 11 7.33 -0.28 2.14
C LEU A 11 8.79 -0.67 1.93
N GLN A 12 9.32 -0.35 0.75
CA GLN A 12 10.69 -0.65 0.37
C GLN A 12 11.35 0.53 -0.33
N HIS A 13 12.66 0.68 -0.13
CA HIS A 13 13.49 1.66 -0.83
C HIS A 13 14.87 1.08 -1.11
N HIS A 14 15.35 1.27 -2.34
CA HIS A 14 16.68 0.84 -2.75
C HIS A 14 17.69 1.95 -2.46
N LEU A 15 18.75 1.61 -1.73
CA LEU A 15 19.85 2.51 -1.40
C LEU A 15 21.14 1.99 -2.06
N GLN A 16 21.91 2.92 -2.61
CA GLN A 16 23.21 2.67 -3.18
C GLN A 16 24.28 3.47 -2.42
N VAL A 17 25.29 2.79 -1.88
CA VAL A 17 26.45 3.40 -1.20
C VAL A 17 27.71 3.03 -1.97
N THR A 18 28.43 4.02 -2.48
CA THR A 18 29.66 3.82 -3.27
C THR A 18 30.88 4.31 -2.50
N ASN A 19 31.94 3.51 -2.48
CA ASN A 19 33.22 3.95 -1.92
C ASN A 19 33.97 4.82 -2.93
N THR A 20 33.87 6.13 -2.79
CA THR A 20 34.61 7.10 -3.63
C THR A 20 36.03 7.39 -3.11
N GLY A 21 36.45 6.75 -2.02
CA GLY A 21 37.79 6.88 -1.46
C GLY A 21 38.84 6.03 -2.19
N LYS A 22 40.12 6.26 -1.85
CA LYS A 22 41.27 5.52 -2.42
C LYS A 22 41.56 4.18 -1.73
N GLU A 23 40.96 3.94 -0.57
CA GLU A 23 41.21 2.75 0.26
C GLU A 23 39.95 1.93 0.45
N ALA A 24 40.11 0.61 0.56
CA ALA A 24 39.02 -0.30 0.87
C ALA A 24 38.54 -0.09 2.32
N ARG A 25 37.22 -0.13 2.56
CA ARG A 25 36.65 0.10 3.88
C ARG A 25 35.32 -0.61 4.08
N THR A 26 34.99 -0.87 5.34
CA THR A 26 33.69 -1.40 5.72
C THR A 26 32.70 -0.26 5.85
N PHE A 27 31.54 -0.41 5.20
CA PHE A 27 30.38 0.44 5.41
C PHE A 27 29.34 -0.35 6.20
N THR A 28 28.80 0.25 7.26
CA THR A 28 27.69 -0.29 8.06
C THR A 28 26.49 0.66 8.00
N LEU A 29 25.30 0.08 7.90
CA LEU A 29 24.03 0.77 7.83
C LEU A 29 23.19 0.34 9.03
N GLU A 30 22.84 1.31 9.87
CA GLU A 30 22.09 1.09 11.09
C GLU A 30 20.87 2.03 11.15
N ALA A 31 19.69 1.45 11.30
CA ALA A 31 18.46 2.21 11.44
C ALA A 31 18.22 2.62 12.90
N THR A 32 17.84 3.87 13.12
CA THR A 32 17.32 4.33 14.41
C THR A 32 15.88 3.86 14.60
N PRO A 33 15.47 3.52 15.83
CA PRO A 33 14.07 3.17 16.11
C PRO A 33 13.13 4.38 15.89
N PHE A 34 11.86 4.07 15.64
CA PHE A 34 10.80 5.08 15.58
C PHE A 34 10.51 5.64 16.99
N PRO A 35 10.22 6.95 17.13
CA PRO A 35 9.89 7.55 18.43
C PRO A 35 8.80 6.76 19.16
N CYS A 36 8.98 6.59 20.48
CA CYS A 36 8.04 5.89 21.36
C CYS A 36 7.82 4.40 21.04
N THR A 37 8.69 3.77 20.24
CA THR A 37 8.65 2.33 19.93
C THR A 37 10.06 1.74 19.83
N ASP A 38 10.19 0.42 19.93
CA ASP A 38 11.45 -0.29 19.66
C ASP A 38 11.57 -0.74 18.20
N LYS A 39 10.58 -0.43 17.36
CA LYS A 39 10.56 -0.82 15.95
C LYS A 39 11.53 0.04 15.17
N LYS A 40 12.26 -0.58 14.24
CA LYS A 40 13.17 0.09 13.31
C LYS A 40 13.00 -0.46 11.91
N VAL A 41 13.40 0.33 10.91
CA VAL A 41 13.45 -0.16 9.53
C VAL A 41 14.54 -1.21 9.39
N THR A 42 14.28 -2.22 8.56
CA THR A 42 15.26 -3.28 8.27
C THR A 42 16.09 -2.87 7.07
N VAL A 43 17.41 -3.05 7.15
CA VAL A 43 18.34 -2.76 6.05
C VAL A 43 19.07 -4.04 5.66
N THR A 44 19.04 -4.41 4.39
CA THR A 44 19.66 -5.67 3.94
C THR A 44 20.27 -5.52 2.54
N PRO A 45 21.55 -5.86 2.35
CA PRO A 45 22.59 -6.08 3.36
C PRO A 45 22.86 -4.82 4.22
N ALA A 46 23.13 -5.02 5.51
CA ALA A 46 23.44 -3.91 6.44
C ALA A 46 24.93 -3.56 6.50
N SER A 47 25.83 -4.44 6.03
CA SER A 47 27.27 -4.18 6.07
C SER A 47 27.99 -4.83 4.89
N LYS A 48 29.01 -4.16 4.36
CA LYS A 48 29.93 -4.72 3.36
C LYS A 48 31.25 -3.98 3.36
N LYS A 49 32.36 -4.71 3.16
CA LYS A 49 33.66 -4.12 2.82
C LYS A 49 33.70 -3.80 1.33
N LEU A 50 33.95 -2.54 0.98
CA LEU A 50 33.98 -2.04 -0.38
C LEU A 50 35.39 -1.59 -0.76
N ALA A 51 35.89 -2.08 -1.89
CA ALA A 51 37.09 -1.53 -2.55
C ALA A 51 36.80 -0.14 -3.15
N PRO A 52 37.83 0.64 -3.51
CA PRO A 52 37.66 1.90 -4.26
C PRO A 52 36.80 1.71 -5.52
N GLY A 53 35.78 2.56 -5.69
CA GLY A 53 34.82 2.49 -6.80
C GLY A 53 33.72 1.42 -6.63
N GLU A 54 33.83 0.52 -5.64
CA GLU A 54 32.83 -0.51 -5.40
C GLU A 54 31.58 0.06 -4.75
N THR A 55 30.45 -0.61 -4.97
CA THR A 55 29.13 -0.20 -4.53
C THR A 55 28.43 -1.28 -3.71
N LEU A 56 27.84 -0.86 -2.59
CA LEU A 56 26.87 -1.62 -1.81
C LEU A 56 25.47 -1.22 -2.23
N LYS A 57 24.66 -2.20 -2.65
CA LYS A 57 23.22 -2.03 -2.89
C LYS A 57 22.46 -2.66 -1.74
N SER A 58 21.67 -1.87 -1.03
CA SER A 58 20.90 -2.28 0.14
C SER A 58 19.42 -1.95 -0.06
N VAL A 59 18.55 -2.77 0.49
CA VAL A 59 17.11 -2.54 0.55
C VAL A 59 16.74 -2.14 1.97
N ILE A 60 16.09 -1.00 2.11
CA ILE A 60 15.46 -0.55 3.35
C ILE A 60 14.00 -0.98 3.26
N SER A 61 13.52 -1.74 4.25
CA SER A 61 12.15 -2.26 4.29
C SER A 61 11.51 -2.07 5.65
N PHE A 62 10.19 -1.89 5.66
CA PHE A 62 9.41 -1.77 6.87
C PHE A 62 7.95 -2.13 6.62
N THR A 63 7.40 -3.02 7.45
CA THR A 63 5.96 -3.28 7.50
C THR A 63 5.35 -2.39 8.59
N ILE A 64 4.33 -1.62 8.26
CA ILE A 64 3.73 -0.64 9.16
C ILE A 64 2.86 -1.37 10.20
N PRO A 65 3.21 -1.34 11.50
CA PRO A 65 2.38 -1.91 12.56
C PRO A 65 1.22 -0.99 12.95
N GLU A 66 0.23 -1.55 13.65
CA GLU A 66 -0.98 -0.85 14.10
C GLU A 66 -0.66 0.32 15.04
N GLU A 67 0.36 0.18 15.89
CA GLU A 67 0.77 1.20 16.87
C GLU A 67 1.22 2.53 16.24
N LEU A 68 1.53 2.56 14.94
CA LEU A 68 1.98 3.77 14.22
C LEU A 68 0.85 4.46 13.43
N ALA A 69 -0.39 3.97 13.51
CA ALA A 69 -1.52 4.49 12.73
C ALA A 69 -1.75 6.00 12.94
N GLY A 70 -2.05 6.72 11.86
CA GLY A 70 -2.46 8.13 11.90
C GLY A 70 -1.39 9.15 12.26
N SER A 71 -0.13 8.72 12.40
CA SER A 71 0.98 9.56 12.82
C SER A 71 2.02 9.75 11.73
N THR A 72 2.83 10.80 11.88
CA THR A 72 4.01 11.04 11.04
C THR A 72 5.27 10.93 11.87
N PHE A 73 6.21 10.12 11.41
CA PHE A 73 7.46 9.88 12.11
C PHE A 73 8.65 10.27 11.25
N SER A 74 9.72 10.71 11.91
CA SER A 74 11.01 10.98 11.28
C SER A 74 12.07 10.12 11.95
N VAL A 75 12.72 9.25 11.18
CA VAL A 75 13.83 8.40 11.62
C VAL A 75 15.03 8.57 10.70
N ALA A 76 16.19 8.04 11.08
CA ALA A 76 17.37 8.08 10.26
C ALA A 76 17.98 6.68 10.08
N VAL A 77 18.55 6.45 8.90
CA VAL A 77 19.49 5.35 8.68
C VAL A 77 20.89 5.94 8.72
N LYS A 78 21.65 5.56 9.74
CA LYS A 78 23.05 5.92 9.94
C LYS A 78 23.91 5.07 9.02
N ILE A 79 24.76 5.72 8.25
CA ILE A 79 25.72 5.10 7.34
C ILE A 79 27.11 5.42 7.90
N GLN A 80 27.80 4.42 8.42
CA GLN A 80 29.15 4.59 8.95
C GLN A 80 30.16 4.06 7.95
N GLY A 81 31.19 4.84 7.70
CA GLY A 81 32.37 4.44 6.93
C GLY A 81 33.59 5.13 7.50
N LYS A 82 34.17 6.08 6.77
CA LYS A 82 35.23 6.96 7.32
C LYS A 82 34.68 8.06 8.22
N TYR A 83 33.43 8.46 7.99
CA TYR A 83 32.66 9.41 8.77
C TYR A 83 31.20 8.94 8.78
N GLU A 84 30.38 9.61 9.58
CA GLU A 84 28.96 9.28 9.70
C GLU A 84 28.13 10.13 8.74
N GLN A 85 27.19 9.48 8.05
CA GLN A 85 26.15 10.13 7.27
C GLN A 85 24.79 9.63 7.74
N TYR A 86 23.76 10.46 7.58
CA TYR A 86 22.41 10.13 8.01
C TYR A 86 21.44 10.29 6.84
N LEU A 87 20.72 9.23 6.52
CA LEU A 87 19.62 9.25 5.58
C LEU A 87 18.31 9.44 6.34
N LYS A 88 17.72 10.63 6.26
CA LYS A 88 16.44 10.93 6.88
C LYS A 88 15.28 10.21 6.15
N LEU A 89 14.46 9.51 6.91
CA LEU A 89 13.22 8.86 6.49
C LEU A 89 12.04 9.50 7.19
N ILE A 90 11.06 9.94 6.41
CA ILE A 90 9.79 10.48 6.92
C ILE A 90 8.70 9.48 6.53
N LEU A 91 8.05 8.88 7.53
CA LEU A 91 6.95 7.94 7.37
C LEU A 91 5.64 8.62 7.77
N CYS A 92 4.74 8.79 6.82
CA CYS A 92 3.38 9.27 7.05
C CYS A 92 2.40 8.10 7.00
N VAL A 93 1.85 7.71 8.15
CA VAL A 93 0.88 6.61 8.23
C VAL A 93 -0.53 7.19 8.21
N LYS A 94 -1.37 6.73 7.29
CA LYS A 94 -2.77 7.15 7.28
C LYS A 94 -3.48 6.68 8.56
N PRO A 95 -4.36 7.50 9.15
CA PRO A 95 -5.20 7.03 10.25
C PRO A 95 -6.06 5.88 9.75
N ARG A 96 -6.47 5.02 10.67
CA ARG A 96 -7.38 3.92 10.38
C ARG A 96 -8.66 4.53 9.79
N GLN A 97 -8.82 4.46 8.47
CA GLN A 97 -10.12 4.63 7.86
C GLN A 97 -10.86 3.34 8.23
N HIS A 98 -11.92 3.45 9.03
CA HIS A 98 -12.79 2.32 9.32
C HIS A 98 -13.28 1.77 7.98
N CYS A 99 -12.67 0.69 7.48
CA CYS A 99 -12.85 0.19 6.12
C CYS A 99 -14.06 -0.75 5.99
N CYS A 100 -15.07 -0.57 6.84
CA CYS A 100 -16.31 -1.30 6.73
C CYS A 100 -17.23 -0.54 5.77
N THR A 101 -17.08 -0.76 4.47
CA THR A 101 -18.18 -0.48 3.53
C THR A 101 -19.13 -1.67 3.60
N VAL A 102 -20.12 -1.58 4.48
CA VAL A 102 -21.19 -2.58 4.57
C VAL A 102 -22.26 -2.19 3.55
N VAL A 103 -22.46 -3.02 2.54
CA VAL A 103 -23.56 -2.88 1.58
C VAL A 103 -24.53 -4.02 1.86
N GLU A 104 -25.70 -3.67 2.38
CA GLU A 104 -26.82 -4.59 2.52
C GLU A 104 -27.73 -4.45 1.30
N GLN A 105 -28.01 -5.56 0.63
CA GLN A 105 -28.86 -5.58 -0.55
C GLN A 105 -30.03 -6.53 -0.29
N GLY A 106 -31.25 -6.00 -0.34
CA GLY A 106 -32.50 -6.77 -0.23
C GLY A 106 -33.08 -7.16 -1.60
N GLU A 107 -34.36 -7.52 -1.61
CA GLU A 107 -35.10 -7.81 -2.84
C GLU A 107 -35.14 -6.60 -3.80
N ILE A 108 -35.33 -6.86 -5.10
CA ILE A 108 -35.49 -5.79 -6.10
C ILE A 108 -36.75 -4.98 -5.74
N PRO A 109 -36.65 -3.65 -5.55
CA PRO A 109 -37.82 -2.82 -5.29
C PRO A 109 -38.89 -3.02 -6.35
N LYS A 110 -40.16 -3.07 -5.94
CA LYS A 110 -41.30 -3.22 -6.85
C LYS A 110 -42.05 -1.89 -6.98
N ARG A 111 -42.56 -1.61 -8.17
CA ARG A 111 -43.50 -0.51 -8.42
C ARG A 111 -44.90 -1.04 -8.68
N ILE A 112 -45.88 -0.21 -8.36
CA ILE A 112 -47.28 -0.50 -8.65
C ILE A 112 -47.51 -0.26 -10.15
N LYS A 113 -47.98 -1.28 -10.86
CA LYS A 113 -48.33 -1.16 -12.27
C LYS A 113 -49.58 -0.28 -12.42
N ALA A 114 -49.62 0.53 -13.47
CA ALA A 114 -50.81 1.31 -13.80
C ALA A 114 -52.03 0.37 -13.93
N HIS A 115 -53.06 0.65 -13.14
CA HIS A 115 -54.26 -0.18 -13.09
C HIS A 115 -55.16 0.06 -14.29
N HIS A 116 -55.57 -1.03 -14.94
CA HIS A 116 -56.67 -1.03 -15.89
C HIS A 116 -57.95 -1.57 -15.25
N TRP A 117 -59.09 -1.16 -15.79
CA TRP A 117 -60.43 -1.48 -15.28
C TRP A 117 -60.76 -2.98 -15.21
N TYR A 118 -60.00 -3.83 -15.90
CA TYR A 118 -60.12 -5.30 -15.87
C TYR A 118 -59.09 -5.99 -14.94
N HIS A 119 -58.20 -5.23 -14.28
CA HIS A 119 -57.27 -5.77 -13.28
C HIS A 119 -57.98 -5.85 -11.94
N HIS A 120 -58.34 -7.06 -11.52
CA HIS A 120 -59.15 -7.30 -10.32
C HIS A 120 -58.34 -7.18 -9.02
N PHE A 121 -57.00 -7.04 -9.08
CA PHE A 121 -56.10 -6.84 -7.95
C PHE A 121 -54.87 -6.01 -8.35
N GLN A 122 -54.21 -5.41 -7.37
CA GLN A 122 -53.01 -4.59 -7.57
C GLN A 122 -51.81 -5.44 -7.99
N CYS A 123 -51.33 -5.20 -9.21
CA CYS A 123 -50.17 -5.88 -9.77
C CYS A 123 -48.91 -5.06 -9.47
N GLU A 124 -47.92 -5.72 -8.89
CA GLU A 124 -46.59 -5.16 -8.69
C GLU A 124 -45.61 -5.72 -9.72
N GLU A 125 -44.73 -4.87 -10.24
CA GLU A 125 -43.65 -5.27 -11.14
C GLU A 125 -42.29 -4.78 -10.62
N PRO A 126 -41.20 -5.55 -10.84
CA PRO A 126 -39.86 -5.11 -10.44
C PRO A 126 -39.49 -3.77 -11.10
N CYS A 127 -38.86 -2.88 -10.35
CA CYS A 127 -38.32 -1.63 -10.88
C CYS A 127 -37.13 -1.84 -11.81
N PHE A 128 -36.43 -2.97 -11.68
CA PHE A 128 -35.22 -3.30 -12.44
C PHE A 128 -35.25 -4.77 -12.88
N GLU A 129 -34.60 -5.05 -14.01
CA GLU A 129 -34.38 -6.42 -14.46
C GLU A 129 -33.36 -7.13 -13.55
N ALA A 130 -33.62 -8.40 -13.24
CA ALA A 130 -32.67 -9.21 -12.49
C ALA A 130 -31.39 -9.41 -13.32
N ILE A 131 -30.23 -9.25 -12.68
CA ILE A 131 -28.95 -9.54 -13.32
C ILE A 131 -28.86 -11.06 -13.48
N PRO A 132 -28.71 -11.60 -14.72
CA PRO A 132 -28.63 -13.03 -14.93
C PRO A 132 -27.35 -13.61 -14.31
N GLU A 133 -27.47 -14.71 -13.56
CA GLU A 133 -26.37 -15.33 -12.80
C GLU A 133 -25.19 -15.80 -13.68
N ASN A 134 -25.42 -16.05 -14.98
CA ASN A 134 -24.43 -16.63 -15.90
C ASN A 134 -23.64 -15.59 -16.71
N ARG A 135 -23.24 -14.45 -16.11
CA ARG A 135 -22.21 -13.58 -16.71
C ARG A 135 -20.80 -14.09 -16.36
N VAL A 136 -20.49 -15.32 -16.76
CA VAL A 136 -19.09 -15.71 -16.93
C VAL A 136 -18.58 -14.96 -18.17
N ASN A 137 -17.62 -14.06 -17.95
CA ASN A 137 -16.90 -13.36 -19.01
C ASN A 137 -16.42 -14.36 -20.08
N LYS A 138 -17.08 -14.39 -21.24
CA LYS A 138 -16.48 -14.98 -22.44
C LYS A 138 -15.50 -13.95 -23.00
N PRO A 139 -14.19 -14.24 -23.06
CA PRO A 139 -13.25 -13.35 -23.72
C PRO A 139 -13.52 -13.41 -25.24
N GLY A 140 -13.83 -12.26 -25.83
CA GLY A 140 -13.85 -12.09 -27.28
C GLY A 140 -15.23 -12.05 -27.91
N ALA A 141 -15.80 -10.84 -28.01
CA ALA A 141 -16.70 -10.50 -29.11
C ALA A 141 -16.28 -9.12 -29.63
N LYS A 142 -15.88 -9.09 -30.90
CA LYS A 142 -15.36 -7.92 -31.61
C LYS A 142 -16.39 -6.79 -31.57
N ARG A 143 -15.93 -5.55 -31.35
CA ARG A 143 -16.70 -4.34 -31.64
C ARG A 143 -16.85 -4.25 -33.16
N GLU A 144 -18.07 -4.40 -33.66
CA GLU A 144 -18.42 -3.92 -34.98
C GLU A 144 -18.87 -2.47 -34.87
N SER A 145 -18.15 -1.62 -35.58
CA SER A 145 -18.45 -0.23 -35.85
C SER A 145 -19.60 -0.11 -36.84
N ASN A 146 -20.62 0.66 -36.47
CA ASN A 146 -21.35 1.52 -37.40
C ASN A 146 -21.93 2.71 -36.64
#